data_AF-A0ABD3WBS7-F1
#
_entry.id   AF-A0ABD3WBS7-F1
#
_cell.length_a   1.000
_cell.length_b   1.000
_cell.length_c   1.000
_cell.angle_alpha   90.00
_cell.angle_beta   90.00
_cell.angle_gamma   90.00
#
_symmetry.space_group_name_H-M   'P 1'
#
loop_
_entity.id
_entity.type
_entity.pdbx_description
1 polymer ?
#
loop_
_entity_poly.entity_id
_entity_poly.type
_entity_poly.pdbx_seq_one_letter_code
_entity_poly.pdbx_strand_id
1 'polypeptide(L)'
;YDRVLITTLFPLQSYGDAYIQTVPFMTDGAPKLDSTSKRRLSADIYLLSVDGDYALRQAYVYEYYSDAIYRDSNFSIGLSGENTWTIVHRGISKGFVKLAVDWISHNIYWTDQQYRWIIVQSLLSDDTSMYRVLMHDDLENPIALALDPMEA
;
A
#
# COMPACT_ATOMS: atom_id res chain seq x y z
N TYR A 1 -19.14 10.24 4.11
CA TYR A 1 -18.37 9.22 4.87
C TYR A 1 -17.72 8.35 3.83
N ASP A 2 -16.57 8.79 3.34
CA ASP A 2 -16.02 8.25 2.09
C ASP A 2 -15.03 7.18 2.48
N ARG A 3 -15.52 5.94 2.53
CA ARG A 3 -14.68 4.75 2.73
C ARG A 3 -14.26 4.24 1.37
N VAL A 4 -12.99 4.42 1.03
CA VAL A 4 -12.39 3.79 -0.15
C VAL A 4 -11.72 2.51 0.33
N LEU A 5 -12.35 1.36 0.06
CA LEU A 5 -11.74 0.05 0.30
C LEU A 5 -10.88 -0.30 -0.93
N ILE A 6 -9.55 -0.17 -0.80
CA ILE A 6 -8.62 -0.68 -1.80
C ILE A 6 -8.20 -2.09 -1.35
N THR A 7 -8.85 -3.12 -1.90
CA THR A 7 -8.39 -4.50 -1.77
C THR A 7 -7.63 -4.88 -3.04
N THR A 8 -6.37 -5.26 -2.91
CA THR A 8 -5.63 -5.91 -3.99
C THR A 8 -6.03 -7.39 -4.01
N LEU A 9 -6.66 -7.83 -5.10
CA LEU A 9 -6.82 -9.25 -5.41
C LEU A 9 -5.51 -9.75 -6.02
N PHE A 10 -5.09 -10.95 -5.60
CA PHE A 10 -3.87 -11.63 -6.03
C PHE A 10 -3.70 -11.62 -7.56
N PRO A 11 -2.59 -11.13 -8.12
CA PRO A 11 -2.26 -11.40 -9.50
C PRO A 11 -1.70 -12.83 -9.61
N LEU A 12 -2.40 -13.68 -10.35
CA LEU A 12 -1.79 -14.83 -11.02
C LEU A 12 -0.60 -14.32 -11.86
N GLN A 13 0.50 -15.07 -11.87
CA GLN A 13 1.69 -14.83 -12.69
C GLN A 13 1.31 -14.52 -14.15
N SER A 14 1.21 -13.23 -14.48
CA SER A 14 1.23 -12.77 -15.86
C SER A 14 2.20 -11.60 -15.92
N TYR A 15 3.34 -11.81 -16.57
CA TYR A 15 4.17 -10.73 -17.07
C TYR A 15 3.30 -9.90 -18.04
N GLY A 16 2.86 -8.75 -17.58
CA GLY A 16 1.95 -7.88 -18.31
C GLY A 16 1.92 -6.49 -17.69
N ASP A 17 1.65 -5.49 -18.52
CA ASP A 17 1.58 -4.11 -18.07
C ASP A 17 0.46 -3.93 -17.04
N ALA A 18 0.78 -3.37 -15.86
CA ALA A 18 -0.21 -2.94 -14.88
C ALA A 18 -0.74 -1.54 -15.24
N TYR A 19 -2.05 -1.36 -15.16
CA TYR A 19 -2.72 -0.08 -15.41
C TYR A 19 -3.53 0.33 -14.19
N ILE A 20 -3.38 1.58 -13.76
CA ILE A 20 -4.33 2.22 -12.83
C ILE A 20 -5.29 3.08 -13.65
N GLN A 21 -6.56 3.00 -13.29
CA GLN A 21 -7.65 3.72 -13.92
C GLN A 21 -8.52 4.38 -12.86
N THR A 22 -8.69 5.69 -12.97
CA THR A 22 -9.62 6.45 -12.13
C THR A 22 -11.03 6.33 -12.70
N VAL A 23 -12.00 6.02 -11.86
CA VAL A 23 -13.42 6.16 -12.20
C VAL A 23 -14.02 7.29 -11.36
N PRO A 24 -14.58 8.34 -11.97
CA PRO A 24 -15.24 9.38 -11.21
C PRO A 24 -16.44 8.79 -10.45
N PHE A 25 -16.63 9.24 -9.21
CA PHE A 25 -17.84 8.90 -8.45
C PHE A 25 -19.05 9.54 -9.13
N MET A 26 -19.99 8.72 -9.61
CA MET A 26 -21.24 9.20 -10.19
C MET A 26 -22.38 9.00 -9.20
N THR A 27 -23.21 10.02 -9.04
CA THR A 27 -24.34 10.02 -8.09
C THR A 27 -25.56 9.24 -8.59
N ASP A 28 -25.63 8.82 -9.86
CA ASP A 28 -26.82 8.16 -10.43
C ASP A 28 -26.61 6.84 -11.22
N GLY A 29 -25.39 6.27 -11.25
CA GLY A 29 -25.14 5.13 -12.12
C GLY A 29 -23.93 4.29 -11.77
N ALA A 30 -23.86 3.10 -12.39
CA ALA A 30 -22.71 2.21 -12.24
C ALA A 30 -21.43 2.88 -12.76
N PRO A 31 -20.28 2.70 -12.08
CA PRO A 31 -19.00 3.22 -12.53
C PRO A 31 -18.71 2.72 -13.94
N LYS A 32 -18.46 3.65 -14.88
CA LYS A 32 -18.03 3.28 -16.24
C LYS A 32 -16.52 3.35 -16.32
N LEU A 33 -15.88 2.26 -16.72
CA LEU A 33 -14.46 2.24 -17.05
C LEU A 33 -14.22 3.15 -18.27
N ASP A 34 -13.63 4.32 -18.05
CA ASP A 34 -13.06 5.16 -19.12
C ASP A 34 -11.68 4.66 -19.59
N SER A 35 -11.62 4.08 -20.79
CA SER A 35 -10.37 3.56 -21.37
C SER A 35 -9.31 4.62 -21.67
N THR A 36 -9.66 5.92 -21.62
CA THR A 36 -8.71 7.02 -21.86
C THR A 36 -7.95 7.45 -20.60
N SER A 37 -8.46 7.11 -19.41
CA SER A 37 -7.82 7.39 -18.11
C SER A 37 -6.95 6.24 -17.61
N LYS A 38 -6.23 5.54 -18.50
CA LYS A 38 -5.32 4.44 -18.15
C LYS A 38 -3.88 4.92 -18.13
N ARG A 39 -3.18 4.80 -17.00
CA ARG A 39 -1.73 5.01 -16.93
C ARG A 39 -1.00 3.68 -16.77
N ARG A 40 -0.11 3.39 -17.71
CA ARG A 40 0.82 2.25 -17.65
C ARG A 40 1.83 2.49 -16.54
N LEU A 41 1.96 1.54 -15.61
CA LEU A 41 2.84 1.65 -14.45
C LEU A 41 4.28 1.14 -14.68
N SER A 42 4.66 0.78 -15.90
CA SER A 42 5.90 0.05 -16.26
C SER A 42 5.74 -1.48 -16.20
N ALA A 43 6.52 -2.18 -17.03
CA ALA A 43 6.42 -3.63 -17.23
C ALA A 43 7.08 -4.46 -16.12
N ASP A 44 7.89 -3.82 -15.26
CA ASP A 44 8.75 -4.50 -14.27
C ASP A 44 8.44 -4.08 -12.82
N ILE A 45 7.21 -3.64 -12.52
CA ILE A 45 6.81 -3.32 -11.15
C ILE A 45 5.88 -4.42 -10.61
N TYR A 46 6.25 -5.02 -9.48
CA TYR A 46 5.41 -6.02 -8.81
C TYR A 46 4.95 -5.51 -7.44
N LEU A 47 3.85 -4.77 -7.44
CA LEU A 47 3.21 -4.26 -6.23
C LEU A 47 2.31 -5.33 -5.62
N LEU A 48 2.55 -5.70 -4.37
CA LEU A 48 1.78 -6.75 -3.69
C LEU A 48 0.80 -6.21 -2.65
N SER A 49 1.10 -5.03 -2.08
CA SER A 49 0.22 -4.38 -1.13
C SER A 49 0.25 -2.87 -1.29
N VAL A 50 -0.89 -2.24 -1.03
CA VAL A 50 -1.06 -0.79 -0.98
C VAL A 50 -2.00 -0.43 0.16
N ASP A 51 -1.73 0.69 0.82
CA ASP A 51 -2.66 1.41 1.69
C ASP A 51 -2.30 2.91 1.71
N GLY A 52 -3.05 3.78 2.39
CA GLY A 52 -2.80 5.21 2.32
C GLY A 52 -3.28 6.05 3.51
N ASP A 53 -2.72 7.26 3.58
CA ASP A 53 -3.23 8.35 4.41
C ASP A 53 -4.00 9.31 3.51
N TYR A 54 -5.33 9.28 3.60
CA TYR A 54 -6.20 10.10 2.76
C TYR A 54 -6.05 11.60 3.05
N ALA A 55 -5.87 11.98 4.31
CA ALA A 55 -5.78 13.39 4.72
C ALA A 55 -4.51 14.04 4.14
N LEU A 56 -3.41 13.29 4.12
CA LEU A 56 -2.14 13.74 3.55
C LEU A 56 -1.97 13.45 2.06
N ARG A 57 -2.93 12.74 1.44
CA ARG A 57 -2.83 12.25 0.05
C ARG A 57 -1.57 11.44 -0.18
N GLN A 58 -1.25 10.55 0.76
CA GLN A 58 -0.08 9.68 0.68
C GLN A 58 -0.51 8.24 0.44
N ALA A 59 0.22 7.54 -0.43
CA ALA A 59 0.05 6.10 -0.62
C ALA A 59 1.35 5.38 -0.29
N TYR A 60 1.20 4.20 0.29
CA TYR A 60 2.28 3.32 0.68
C TYR A 60 2.14 2.02 -0.07
N VAL A 61 3.19 1.61 -0.77
CA VAL A 61 3.20 0.39 -1.58
C VAL A 61 4.36 -0.49 -1.20
N TYR A 62 4.12 -1.80 -1.12
CA TYR A 62 5.18 -2.79 -1.06
C TYR A 62 5.49 -3.27 -2.48
N GLU A 63 6.76 -3.12 -2.89
CA GLU A 63 7.27 -3.60 -4.17
C GLU A 63 8.21 -4.79 -3.94
N TYR A 64 7.89 -5.91 -4.60
CA TYR A 64 8.46 -7.23 -4.31
C TYR A 64 9.92 -7.40 -4.72
N TYR A 65 10.38 -6.78 -5.81
CA TYR A 65 11.74 -7.03 -6.30
C TYR A 65 12.80 -6.22 -5.54
N SER A 66 12.41 -5.06 -5.00
CA SER A 66 13.26 -4.16 -4.23
C SER A 66 13.22 -4.40 -2.71
N ASP A 67 12.34 -5.30 -2.25
CA ASP A 67 12.15 -5.66 -0.85
C ASP A 67 11.85 -4.43 0.04
N ALA A 68 11.06 -3.50 -0.51
CA ALA A 68 10.90 -2.15 0.06
C ALA A 68 9.46 -1.64 0.07
N ILE A 69 9.16 -0.84 1.09
CA ILE A 69 7.96 0.00 1.12
C ILE A 69 8.32 1.38 0.59
N TYR A 70 7.55 1.83 -0.40
CA TYR A 70 7.64 3.17 -0.94
C TYR A 70 6.43 4.01 -0.53
N ARG A 71 6.68 5.29 -0.26
CA ARG A 71 5.68 6.35 -0.10
C ARG A 71 5.62 7.20 -1.36
N ASP A 72 4.43 7.31 -1.94
CA ASP A 72 4.08 8.39 -2.86
C ASP A 72 3.55 9.56 -2.04
N SER A 73 4.29 10.68 -2.06
CA SER A 73 3.98 11.84 -1.21
C SER A 73 2.85 12.71 -1.74
N ASN A 74 2.42 12.49 -2.98
CA ASN A 74 1.36 13.24 -3.62
C ASN A 74 0.50 12.29 -4.47
N PHE A 75 0.02 11.23 -3.81
CA PHE A 75 -0.78 10.22 -4.44
C PHE A 75 -2.09 10.85 -4.96
N SER A 76 -2.16 10.99 -6.28
CA SER A 76 -3.38 11.32 -6.99
C SER A 76 -3.76 10.16 -7.88
N ILE A 77 -4.96 9.62 -7.66
CA ILE A 77 -5.54 8.64 -8.59
C ILE A 77 -5.81 9.30 -9.96
N GLY A 78 -5.86 10.65 -10.02
CA GLY A 78 -5.87 11.45 -11.24
C GLY A 78 -4.45 11.70 -11.79
N LEU A 79 -4.28 11.49 -13.08
CA LEU A 79 -3.01 11.28 -13.79
C LEU A 79 -2.14 12.53 -14.04
N SER A 80 -2.08 13.51 -13.14
CA SER A 80 -1.38 14.79 -13.40
C SER A 80 -0.27 15.17 -12.40
N GLY A 81 0.38 14.19 -11.77
CA GLY A 81 1.47 14.42 -10.81
C GLY A 81 2.85 13.95 -11.29
N GLU A 82 3.89 14.75 -11.00
CA GLU A 82 5.24 14.22 -10.79
C GLU A 82 5.24 13.47 -9.45
N ASN A 83 5.05 12.15 -9.49
CA ASN A 83 5.04 11.33 -8.28
C ASN A 83 6.46 11.25 -7.74
N THR A 84 6.64 11.64 -6.48
CA THR A 84 7.92 11.51 -5.77
C THR A 84 7.86 10.30 -4.85
N TRP A 85 8.56 9.25 -5.26
CA TRP A 85 8.66 8.01 -4.50
C TRP A 85 9.80 8.11 -3.49
N THR A 86 9.48 7.92 -2.22
CA THR A 86 10.44 7.91 -1.12
C THR A 86 10.43 6.54 -0.45
N ILE A 87 11.58 6.10 0.06
CA ILE A 87 11.68 4.80 0.72
C ILE A 87 11.29 4.97 2.18
N VAL A 88 10.35 4.16 2.66
CA VAL A 88 9.94 4.11 4.07
C VAL A 88 10.71 3.00 4.79
N HIS A 89 10.82 1.83 4.16
CA HIS A 89 11.48 0.67 4.76
C HIS A 89 12.13 -0.22 3.70
N ARG A 90 13.18 -0.96 4.07
CA ARG A 90 13.87 -1.96 3.24
C ARG A 90 14.14 -3.22 4.04
N GLY A 91 14.32 -4.34 3.34
CA GLY A 91 14.70 -5.62 3.96
C GLY A 91 13.49 -6.44 4.41
N ILE A 92 12.34 -6.21 3.79
CA ILE A 92 11.14 -7.04 3.95
C ILE A 92 11.37 -8.36 3.21
N SER A 93 10.82 -9.46 3.72
CA SER A 93 11.02 -10.75 3.09
C SER A 93 10.28 -10.87 1.75
N LYS A 94 10.81 -11.76 0.89
CA LYS A 94 10.15 -12.17 -0.35
C LYS A 94 9.04 -13.17 -0.04
N GLY A 95 7.84 -12.65 0.21
CA GLY A 95 6.63 -13.41 0.49
C GLY A 95 5.38 -12.54 0.45
N PHE A 96 4.27 -13.05 0.98
CA PHE A 96 3.07 -12.26 1.18
C PHE A 96 3.31 -11.20 2.27
N VAL A 97 2.98 -9.96 1.93
CA VAL A 97 3.07 -8.78 2.80
C VAL A 97 1.75 -8.03 2.67
N LYS A 98 1.17 -7.65 3.80
CA LYS A 98 0.00 -6.77 3.84
C LYS A 98 0.33 -5.53 4.67
N LEU A 99 0.17 -4.37 4.04
CA LEU A 99 0.27 -3.07 4.69
C LEU A 99 -1.08 -2.67 5.29
N ALA A 100 -1.03 -1.96 6.41
CA ALA A 100 -2.14 -1.22 6.96
C ALA A 100 -1.64 0.12 7.54
N VAL A 101 -2.32 1.22 7.24
CA VAL A 101 -1.94 2.56 7.67
C VAL A 101 -2.91 3.06 8.73
N ASP A 102 -2.38 3.43 9.90
CA ASP A 102 -3.10 4.25 10.87
C ASP A 102 -2.90 5.72 10.49
N TRP A 103 -3.88 6.28 9.79
CA TRP A 103 -3.87 7.67 9.33
C TRP A 103 -4.11 8.68 10.46
N ILE A 104 -4.48 8.24 11.67
CA ILE A 104 -4.68 9.12 12.82
C ILE A 104 -3.37 9.30 13.58
N SER A 105 -2.67 8.19 13.86
CA SER A 105 -1.37 8.24 14.56
C SER A 105 -0.16 8.34 13.63
N HIS A 106 -0.38 8.32 12.32
CA HIS A 106 0.64 8.32 11.27
C HIS A 106 1.66 7.20 11.46
N ASN A 107 1.14 5.98 11.59
CA ASN A 107 1.95 4.76 11.67
C ASN A 107 1.59 3.83 10.51
N ILE A 108 2.60 3.11 10.01
CA ILE A 108 2.41 2.01 9.07
C ILE A 108 2.69 0.70 9.77
N TYR A 109 1.83 -0.26 9.52
CA TYR A 109 1.93 -1.62 10.02
C TYR A 109 2.04 -2.57 8.84
N TRP A 110 2.78 -3.66 9.01
CA TRP A 110 2.79 -4.71 8.01
C TRP A 110 2.97 -6.10 8.60
N THR A 111 2.38 -7.07 7.92
CA THR A 111 2.73 -8.48 8.09
C THR A 111 3.87 -8.83 7.15
N ASP A 112 4.73 -9.74 7.59
CA ASP A 112 5.71 -10.36 6.71
C ASP A 112 5.72 -11.86 6.99
N GLN A 113 5.31 -12.59 5.96
CA GLN A 113 5.06 -14.02 6.03
C GLN A 113 6.30 -14.84 6.38
N GLN A 114 7.45 -14.56 5.78
CA GLN A 114 8.63 -15.42 5.93
C GLN A 114 9.31 -15.18 7.28
N TYR A 115 9.40 -13.93 7.71
CA TYR A 115 9.94 -13.59 9.03
C TYR A 115 8.91 -13.81 10.15
N ARG A 116 7.64 -14.05 9.79
CA ARG A 116 6.56 -14.42 10.72
C ARG A 116 6.36 -13.38 11.81
N TRP A 117 6.33 -12.12 11.41
CA TRP A 117 6.21 -10.98 12.31
C TRP A 117 5.19 -9.94 11.83
N ILE A 118 4.72 -9.14 12.78
CA ILE A 118 3.98 -7.91 12.55
C ILE A 118 4.83 -6.76 13.06
N ILE A 119 5.07 -5.76 12.21
CA ILE A 119 5.90 -4.60 12.53
C ILE A 119 5.07 -3.33 12.45
N VAL A 120 5.44 -2.35 13.26
CA VAL A 120 5.01 -0.95 13.13
C VAL A 120 6.20 -0.02 12.93
N GLN A 121 6.02 1.01 12.11
CA GLN A 121 6.95 2.10 11.92
C GLN A 121 6.21 3.44 11.87
N SER A 122 6.80 4.47 12.46
CA SER A 122 6.24 5.83 12.37
C SER A 122 6.50 6.44 11.00
N LEU A 123 5.46 7.03 10.41
CA LEU A 123 5.53 7.76 9.14
C LEU A 123 5.95 9.22 9.30
N LEU A 124 6.09 9.69 10.56
CA LEU A 124 6.54 11.05 10.89
C LEU A 124 8.07 11.19 10.90
N SER A 125 8.80 10.07 10.80
CA SER A 125 10.26 10.04 10.74
C SER A 125 10.72 9.60 9.36
N ASP A 126 11.75 10.24 8.82
CA ASP A 126 12.44 9.77 7.61
C ASP A 126 13.56 8.75 7.94
N ASP A 127 13.79 8.46 9.23
CA ASP A 127 14.69 7.38 9.65
C ASP A 127 14.05 6.00 9.41
N THR A 128 14.48 5.35 8.35
CA THR A 128 13.97 4.04 7.91
C THR A 128 14.31 2.89 8.86
N SER A 129 15.22 3.10 9.82
CA SER A 129 15.63 2.08 10.80
C SER A 129 14.75 2.02 12.06
N MET A 130 13.88 3.03 12.26
CA MET A 130 13.06 3.17 13.46
C MET A 130 11.74 2.40 13.35
N TYR A 131 11.76 1.11 13.70
CA TYR A 131 10.58 0.26 13.73
C TYR A 131 10.49 -0.56 15.03
N ARG A 132 9.31 -1.13 15.31
CA ARG A 132 9.08 -2.05 16.43
C ARG A 132 8.37 -3.30 15.95
N VAL A 133 8.89 -4.46 16.34
CA VAL A 133 8.18 -5.74 16.20
C VAL A 133 7.08 -5.82 17.25
N LEU A 134 5.83 -5.93 16.81
CA LEU A 134 4.67 -6.05 17.70
C LEU A 134 4.36 -7.48 18.08
N MET A 135 4.60 -8.41 17.16
CA MET A 135 4.36 -9.83 17.34
C MET A 135 5.32 -10.62 16.45
N HIS A 136 5.90 -11.69 16.97
CA HIS A 136 6.76 -12.62 16.23
C HIS A 136 6.58 -14.07 16.69
N ASP A 137 6.10 -14.27 17.92
CA ASP A 137 5.76 -15.59 18.45
C ASP A 137 4.36 -16.00 17.96
N ASP A 138 4.17 -17.29 17.69
CA ASP A 138 2.89 -17.92 17.30
C ASP A 138 2.24 -17.47 15.98
N LEU A 139 2.94 -16.72 15.13
CA LEU A 139 2.50 -16.43 13.77
C LEU A 139 2.98 -17.54 12.82
N GLU A 140 2.10 -18.30 12.18
CA GLU A 140 2.51 -19.31 11.18
C GLU A 140 2.66 -18.75 9.77
N ASN A 141 1.63 -18.06 9.29
CA ASN A 141 1.58 -17.50 7.94
C ASN A 141 0.69 -16.24 7.94
N PRO A 142 1.16 -15.11 8.50
CA PRO A 142 0.37 -13.90 8.58
C PRO A 142 0.21 -13.25 7.18
N ILE A 143 -0.98 -13.36 6.59
CA ILE A 143 -1.26 -12.89 5.22
C ILE A 143 -2.18 -11.67 5.14
N ALA A 144 -2.79 -11.26 6.24
CA ALA A 144 -3.79 -10.20 6.28
C ALA A 144 -3.62 -9.32 7.51
N LEU A 145 -3.91 -8.04 7.33
CA LEU A 145 -3.89 -7.01 8.36
C LEU A 145 -4.93 -5.95 8.00
N ALA A 146 -5.66 -5.48 9.00
CA ALA A 146 -6.56 -4.34 8.92
C ALA A 146 -6.50 -3.59 10.26
N LEU A 147 -6.74 -2.29 10.22
CA LEU A 147 -6.77 -1.43 11.39
C LEU A 147 -8.16 -0.82 11.51
N ASP A 148 -8.61 -0.61 12.75
CA ASP A 148 -9.74 0.27 13.07
C ASP A 148 -9.24 1.42 13.94
N PRO A 149 -8.79 2.54 13.33
CA PRO A 149 -8.17 3.64 14.07
C PRO A 149 -9.16 4.43 14.94
N MET A 150 -10.47 4.14 14.87
CA MET A 150 -11.50 4.98 15.51
C MET A 150 -12.01 4.48 16.87
N GLU A 151 -11.50 3.36 17.39
CA GLU A 151 -11.83 2.89 18.74
C GLU A 151 -10.63 3.05 19.69
N ALA A 152 -10.74 4.01 20.61
CA ALA A 152 -10.01 4.05 21.87
C ALA A 152 -11.01 4.06 23.03
#